data_AF-A0A937UCT9-F1
#
_entry.id   AF-A0A937UCT9-F1
#
_cell.length_a   1.000
_cell.length_b   1.000
_cell.length_c   1.000
_cell.angle_alpha   90.00
_cell.angle_beta   90.00
_cell.angle_gamma   90.00
#
_symmetry.space_group_name_H-M   'P 1'
#
loop_
_entity.id
_entity.type
_entity.pdbx_description
1 polymer ?
#
loop_
_entity_poly.entity_id
_entity_poly.type
_entity_poly.pdbx_seq_one_letter_code
_entity_poly.pdbx_strand_id
1 'polypeptide(L)'
;MPEKIIAHIDGGSRGNPGPAAAGFTLTDTAGTQLQARGLVLGRTTNNVAEYTGLVKALEAASQIGAEQLVVFSDSELLVRQINGQYKVKSKLLKHFYEQAVSLLERFESWQVRHVRRQDNVEADRLVNQALDAGHDVETKCQPTARKKKPIRLGVLISGGGTTLTNMIEHIKQGKLNAEVAVVVSSLSKAGGLAKAKNAGLDAKIVRKKDYADIDQFSKRIEAELVAADVDLVVQGGWLCLWKIPSRYKNRVMNIHPALLPSFGGRGMWGHHVHEAVLKAGCKISGCTVHFCTNEYDKGPIIVQRACEARSDDTPDTLAARVFEQECMAYPQAIELFAEGRLSVRNGIAVIGYPNAGSSPFIDS
;
A
#
# COMPACT_ATOMS: atom_id res chain seq x y z
N MET A 1 2.26 -7.01 -15.70
CA MET A 1 2.66 -8.32 -15.15
C MET A 1 3.41 -8.05 -13.86
N PRO A 2 3.19 -8.79 -12.76
CA PRO A 2 3.96 -8.58 -11.54
C PRO A 2 5.41 -9.01 -11.77
N GLU A 3 6.35 -8.07 -11.58
CA GLU A 3 7.80 -8.31 -11.71
C GLU A 3 8.29 -9.37 -10.70
N LYS A 4 7.61 -9.45 -9.54
CA LYS A 4 7.94 -10.37 -8.45
C LYS A 4 6.70 -11.08 -7.90
N ILE A 5 6.79 -12.40 -7.77
CA ILE A 5 5.77 -13.26 -7.14
C ILE A 5 6.31 -13.86 -5.84
N ILE A 6 5.40 -13.99 -4.87
CA ILE A 6 5.64 -14.72 -3.63
C ILE A 6 4.78 -15.98 -3.66
N ALA A 7 5.42 -17.13 -3.44
CA ALA A 7 4.76 -18.43 -3.40
C ALA A 7 4.82 -19.02 -1.99
N HIS A 8 3.72 -19.56 -1.51
CA HIS A 8 3.70 -20.45 -0.34
C HIS A 8 3.30 -21.85 -0.81
N ILE A 9 4.02 -22.87 -0.37
CA ILE A 9 3.82 -24.25 -0.79
C ILE A 9 3.71 -25.18 0.41
N ASP A 10 2.95 -26.26 0.27
CA ASP A 10 2.88 -27.35 1.24
C ASP A 10 2.55 -28.68 0.53
N GLY A 11 2.83 -29.79 1.20
CA GLY A 11 2.48 -31.14 0.77
C GLY A 11 2.19 -32.06 1.95
N GLY A 12 1.04 -32.73 1.90
CA GLY A 12 0.55 -33.58 2.98
C GLY A 12 0.15 -34.97 2.50
N SER A 13 0.35 -35.97 3.37
CA SER A 13 -0.10 -37.36 3.15
C SER A 13 -0.79 -37.93 4.40
N ARG A 14 -2.00 -38.49 4.23
CA ARG A 14 -2.75 -39.20 5.30
C ARG A 14 -2.20 -40.61 5.47
N GLY A 15 -1.21 -40.74 6.35
CA GLY A 15 -0.33 -41.91 6.42
C GLY A 15 0.82 -41.75 5.41
N ASN A 16 2.01 -42.27 5.71
CA ASN A 16 3.23 -42.00 4.92
C ASN A 16 3.95 -43.30 4.55
N PRO A 17 3.69 -43.91 3.37
CA PRO A 17 2.88 -43.39 2.26
C PRO A 17 1.35 -43.57 2.44
N GLY A 18 0.57 -42.67 1.84
CA GLY A 18 -0.90 -42.64 1.94
C GLY A 18 -1.54 -41.70 0.91
N PRO A 19 -2.86 -41.51 0.94
CA PRO A 19 -3.53 -40.49 0.12
C PRO A 19 -2.90 -39.12 0.40
N ALA A 20 -2.45 -38.45 -0.66
CA ALA A 20 -1.62 -37.27 -0.58
C ALA A 20 -2.15 -36.15 -1.50
N ALA A 21 -1.86 -34.92 -1.10
CA ALA A 21 -2.12 -33.73 -1.88
C ALA A 21 -0.98 -32.72 -1.73
N ALA A 22 -0.87 -31.83 -2.71
CA ALA A 22 0.00 -30.66 -2.66
C ALA A 22 -0.83 -29.38 -2.70
N GLY A 23 -0.37 -28.33 -2.06
CA GLY A 23 -1.02 -27.02 -2.03
C GLY A 23 -0.03 -25.92 -2.36
N PHE A 24 -0.48 -24.90 -3.08
CA PHE A 24 0.29 -23.67 -3.23
C PHE A 24 -0.60 -22.44 -3.36
N THR A 25 -0.07 -21.30 -2.95
CA THR A 25 -0.59 -19.98 -3.26
C THR A 25 0.47 -19.13 -3.94
N LEU A 26 0.04 -18.26 -4.86
CA LEU A 26 0.86 -17.26 -5.52
C LEU A 26 0.24 -15.88 -5.25
N THR A 27 1.05 -14.95 -4.78
CA THR A 27 0.67 -13.56 -4.53
C THR A 27 1.62 -12.59 -5.24
N ASP A 28 1.11 -11.42 -5.63
CA ASP A 28 1.98 -10.31 -6.02
C ASP A 28 2.58 -9.62 -4.79
N THR A 29 3.47 -8.64 -5.01
CA THR A 29 4.07 -7.84 -3.92
C THR A 29 3.08 -6.97 -3.15
N ALA A 30 1.87 -6.75 -3.68
CA ALA A 30 0.78 -6.07 -3.00
C ALA A 30 -0.09 -7.04 -2.17
N GLY A 31 0.27 -8.32 -2.09
CA GLY A 31 -0.49 -9.34 -1.39
C GLY A 31 -1.77 -9.78 -2.11
N THR A 32 -1.95 -9.38 -3.37
CA THR A 32 -3.05 -9.85 -4.21
C THR A 32 -2.81 -11.31 -4.54
N GLN A 33 -3.75 -12.18 -4.20
CA GLN A 33 -3.68 -13.60 -4.59
C GLN A 33 -3.92 -13.73 -6.10
N LEU A 34 -2.89 -14.21 -6.79
CA LEU A 34 -2.89 -14.46 -8.23
C LEU A 34 -3.48 -15.85 -8.52
N GLN A 35 -3.13 -16.83 -7.69
CA GLN A 35 -3.61 -18.20 -7.80
C GLN A 35 -3.50 -18.93 -6.47
N ALA A 36 -4.41 -19.86 -6.20
CA ALA A 36 -4.34 -20.77 -5.07
C ALA A 36 -4.94 -22.12 -5.45
N ARG A 37 -4.17 -23.20 -5.32
CA ARG A 37 -4.56 -24.55 -5.75
C ARG A 37 -4.17 -25.60 -4.73
N GLY A 38 -5.06 -26.57 -4.52
CA GLY A 38 -4.78 -27.86 -3.93
C GLY A 38 -4.92 -28.95 -4.99
N LEU A 39 -3.99 -29.88 -5.04
CA LEU A 39 -3.84 -30.89 -6.10
C LEU A 39 -3.80 -32.28 -5.47
N VAL A 40 -4.67 -33.18 -5.93
CA VAL A 40 -4.69 -34.56 -5.43
C VAL A 40 -3.62 -35.38 -6.16
N LEU A 41 -2.77 -36.07 -5.39
CA LEU A 41 -1.61 -36.79 -5.91
C LEU A 41 -1.76 -38.31 -5.87
N GLY A 42 -2.93 -38.82 -5.48
CA GLY A 42 -3.15 -40.24 -5.23
C GLY A 42 -2.36 -40.70 -4.00
N ARG A 43 -1.75 -41.88 -4.06
CA ARG A 43 -0.97 -42.44 -2.93
C ARG A 43 0.52 -42.17 -3.10
N THR A 44 1.10 -41.32 -2.24
CA THR A 44 2.54 -41.04 -2.24
C THR A 44 3.06 -40.72 -0.83
N THR A 45 4.32 -40.30 -0.72
CA THR A 45 4.95 -39.89 0.55
C THR A 45 4.84 -38.38 0.77
N ASN A 46 4.98 -37.94 2.02
CA ASN A 46 4.93 -36.51 2.35
C ASN A 46 5.96 -35.70 1.56
N ASN A 47 7.20 -36.17 1.52
CA ASN A 47 8.27 -35.47 0.80
C ASN A 47 8.00 -35.36 -0.71
N VAL A 48 7.37 -36.37 -1.32
CA VAL A 48 7.00 -36.30 -2.73
C VAL A 48 5.87 -35.30 -2.94
N ALA A 49 4.91 -35.23 -2.02
CA ALA A 49 3.85 -34.24 -2.07
C ALA A 49 4.41 -32.81 -1.98
N GLU A 50 5.32 -32.56 -1.05
CA GLU A 50 6.00 -31.27 -0.86
C GLU A 50 6.73 -30.81 -2.12
N TYR A 51 7.54 -31.69 -2.71
CA TYR A 51 8.23 -31.41 -3.96
C TYR A 51 7.27 -31.21 -5.14
N THR A 52 6.14 -31.92 -5.15
CA THR A 52 5.12 -31.70 -6.18
C THR A 52 4.48 -30.32 -6.02
N GLY A 53 4.22 -29.87 -4.78
CA GLY A 53 3.76 -28.51 -4.48
C GLY A 53 4.72 -27.45 -4.98
N LEU A 54 6.03 -27.63 -4.75
CA LEU A 54 7.07 -26.76 -5.31
C LEU A 54 6.99 -26.69 -6.84
N VAL A 55 7.08 -27.84 -7.53
CA VAL A 55 7.08 -27.89 -9.00
C VAL A 55 5.84 -27.20 -9.57
N LYS A 56 4.66 -27.45 -9.00
CA LYS A 56 3.40 -26.88 -9.48
C LYS A 56 3.31 -25.37 -9.24
N ALA A 57 3.84 -24.87 -8.13
CA ALA A 57 3.95 -23.44 -7.88
C ALA A 57 4.89 -22.76 -8.88
N LEU A 58 6.03 -23.38 -9.20
CA LEU A 58 6.99 -22.87 -10.18
C LEU A 58 6.42 -22.83 -11.60
N GLU A 59 5.74 -23.90 -12.04
CA GLU A 59 5.04 -23.95 -13.33
C GLU A 59 4.02 -22.82 -13.44
N ALA A 60 3.20 -22.63 -12.40
CA ALA A 60 2.18 -21.59 -12.36
C ALA A 60 2.79 -20.18 -12.37
N ALA A 61 3.83 -19.93 -11.57
CA ALA A 61 4.53 -18.64 -11.56
C ALA A 61 5.19 -18.32 -12.91
N SER A 62 5.75 -19.33 -13.58
CA SER A 62 6.32 -19.19 -14.93
C SER A 62 5.25 -18.89 -15.98
N GLN A 63 4.07 -19.51 -15.89
CA GLN A 63 2.93 -19.21 -16.78
C GLN A 63 2.37 -17.79 -16.61
N ILE A 64 2.44 -17.23 -15.39
CA ILE A 64 2.05 -15.84 -15.11
C ILE A 64 3.07 -14.83 -15.68
N GLY A 65 4.29 -15.28 -15.99
CA GLY A 65 5.37 -14.44 -16.51
C GLY A 65 6.11 -13.66 -15.41
N ALA A 66 6.30 -14.27 -14.24
CA ALA A 66 7.15 -13.67 -13.20
C ALA A 66 8.63 -13.72 -13.58
N GLU A 67 9.33 -12.60 -13.36
CA GLU A 67 10.78 -12.48 -13.52
C GLU A 67 11.51 -12.85 -12.22
N GLN A 68 10.94 -12.49 -11.06
CA GLN A 68 11.49 -12.78 -9.74
C GLN A 68 10.53 -13.64 -8.89
N LEU A 69 11.09 -14.60 -8.15
CA LEU A 69 10.29 -15.50 -7.31
C LEU A 69 10.85 -15.67 -5.89
N VAL A 70 9.98 -15.62 -4.88
CA VAL A 70 10.32 -16.04 -3.51
C VAL A 70 9.36 -17.15 -3.09
N VAL A 71 9.89 -18.32 -2.77
CA VAL A 71 9.12 -19.49 -2.31
C VAL A 71 9.32 -19.67 -0.81
N PHE A 72 8.21 -19.86 -0.10
CA PHE A 72 8.16 -20.20 1.32
C PHE A 72 7.58 -21.61 1.49
N SER A 73 8.27 -22.42 2.31
CA SER A 73 7.85 -23.78 2.67
C SER A 73 8.20 -24.05 4.13
N ASP A 74 7.37 -24.82 4.83
CA ASP A 74 7.66 -25.34 6.17
C ASP A 74 8.38 -26.70 6.15
N SER A 75 8.67 -27.23 4.95
CA SER A 75 9.50 -28.42 4.78
C SER A 75 10.99 -28.06 4.78
N GLU A 76 11.61 -28.11 5.96
CA GLU A 76 13.04 -27.82 6.10
C GLU A 76 13.93 -28.72 5.23
N LEU A 77 13.54 -29.99 5.05
CA LEU A 77 14.24 -30.92 4.16
C LEU A 77 14.28 -30.41 2.71
N LEU A 78 13.13 -30.01 2.17
CA LEU A 78 13.00 -29.49 0.80
C LEU A 78 13.83 -28.21 0.65
N VAL A 79 13.69 -27.27 1.58
CA VAL A 79 14.42 -25.99 1.54
C VAL A 79 15.92 -26.22 1.57
N ARG A 80 16.43 -27.09 2.45
CA ARG A 80 17.86 -27.42 2.55
C ARG A 80 18.37 -28.14 1.29
N GLN A 81 17.55 -28.97 0.64
CA GLN A 81 17.95 -29.67 -0.59
C GLN A 81 17.99 -28.72 -1.79
N ILE A 82 16.98 -27.86 -1.98
CA ILE A 82 16.96 -26.87 -3.07
C ILE A 82 18.11 -25.88 -2.95
N ASN A 83 18.42 -25.45 -1.72
CA ASN A 83 19.56 -24.56 -1.46
C ASN A 83 20.93 -25.27 -1.48
N GLY A 84 21.01 -26.53 -1.93
CA GLY A 84 22.26 -27.27 -2.10
C GLY A 84 22.93 -27.73 -0.80
N GLN A 85 22.28 -27.55 0.36
CA GLN A 85 22.84 -27.92 1.65
C GLN A 85 22.77 -29.44 1.87
N TYR A 86 21.68 -30.07 1.43
CA TYR A 86 21.44 -31.52 1.57
C TYR A 86 21.37 -32.23 0.22
N LYS A 87 21.88 -33.47 0.16
CA LYS A 87 21.80 -34.32 -1.05
C LYS A 87 20.45 -35.03 -1.13
N VAL A 88 19.88 -35.11 -2.34
CA VAL A 88 18.68 -35.92 -2.62
C VAL A 88 19.09 -37.37 -2.90
N LYS A 89 18.82 -38.27 -1.96
CA LYS A 89 19.21 -39.70 -2.06
C LYS A 89 18.11 -40.58 -2.67
N SER A 90 16.84 -40.20 -2.50
CA SER A 90 15.71 -40.99 -3.02
C SER A 90 15.60 -40.82 -4.53
N LYS A 91 15.54 -41.94 -5.27
CA LYS A 91 15.37 -41.93 -6.74
C LYS A 91 14.09 -41.23 -7.18
N LEU A 92 12.99 -41.42 -6.44
CA LEU A 92 11.71 -40.77 -6.73
C LEU A 92 11.78 -39.27 -6.51
N LEU A 93 12.37 -38.81 -5.40
CA LEU A 93 12.53 -37.38 -5.12
C LEU A 93 13.51 -36.72 -6.08
N LYS A 94 14.53 -37.45 -6.55
CA LYS A 94 15.52 -36.92 -7.49
C LYS A 94 14.86 -36.39 -8.77
N HIS A 95 13.84 -37.08 -9.27
CA HIS A 95 13.09 -36.63 -10.45
C HIS A 95 12.40 -35.28 -10.22
N PHE A 96 11.70 -35.10 -9.10
CA PHE A 96 11.04 -33.83 -8.79
C PHE A 96 12.03 -32.71 -8.46
N TYR A 97 13.16 -33.05 -7.82
CA TYR A 97 14.25 -32.12 -7.57
C TYR A 97 14.83 -31.56 -8.86
N GLU A 98 15.16 -32.43 -9.83
CA GLU A 98 15.69 -32.03 -11.14
C GLU A 98 14.69 -31.13 -11.89
N GLN A 99 13.40 -31.46 -11.85
CA GLN A 99 12.35 -30.59 -12.40
C GLN A 99 12.29 -29.22 -11.72
N ALA A 100 12.31 -29.18 -10.39
CA ALA A 100 12.26 -27.95 -9.63
C ALA A 100 13.46 -27.04 -9.92
N VAL A 101 14.68 -27.61 -9.98
CA VAL A 101 15.89 -26.86 -10.34
C VAL A 101 15.79 -26.30 -11.75
N SER A 102 15.38 -27.12 -12.73
CA SER A 102 15.22 -26.66 -14.11
C SER A 102 14.17 -25.55 -14.27
N LEU A 103 13.10 -25.57 -13.47
CA LEU A 103 12.09 -24.51 -13.46
C LEU A 103 12.61 -23.23 -12.79
N LEU A 104 13.39 -23.35 -11.72
CA LEU A 104 13.98 -22.20 -11.01
C LEU A 104 14.94 -21.41 -11.90
N GLU A 105 15.66 -22.08 -12.80
CA GLU A 105 16.56 -21.45 -13.78
C GLU A 105 15.85 -20.54 -14.80
N ARG A 106 14.52 -20.59 -14.87
CA ARG A 106 13.73 -19.72 -15.76
C ARG A 106 13.47 -18.33 -15.20
N PHE A 107 13.72 -18.11 -13.91
CA PHE A 107 13.52 -16.83 -13.24
C PHE A 107 14.85 -16.07 -13.19
N GLU A 108 14.82 -14.75 -13.39
CA GLU A 108 16.01 -13.90 -13.30
C GLU A 108 16.61 -13.93 -11.89
N SER A 109 15.75 -13.99 -10.88
CA SER A 109 16.16 -14.23 -9.50
C SER A 109 15.14 -15.07 -8.74
N TRP A 110 15.64 -15.96 -7.89
CA TRP A 110 14.78 -16.80 -7.06
C TRP A 110 15.35 -17.00 -5.66
N GLN A 111 14.46 -17.25 -4.69
CA GLN A 111 14.85 -17.63 -3.32
C GLN A 111 13.88 -18.68 -2.78
N VAL A 112 14.39 -19.69 -2.10
CA VAL A 112 13.58 -20.67 -1.36
C VAL A 112 13.91 -20.59 0.12
N ARG A 113 12.92 -20.26 0.94
CA ARG A 113 13.07 -19.96 2.36
C ARG A 113 12.18 -20.84 3.21
N HIS A 114 12.70 -21.24 4.36
CA HIS A 114 11.93 -21.96 5.36
C HIS A 114 11.08 -21.00 6.19
N VAL A 115 9.82 -21.38 6.45
CA VAL A 115 8.89 -20.68 7.35
C VAL A 115 8.35 -21.64 8.40
N ARG A 116 7.80 -21.12 9.50
CA ARG A 116 7.14 -21.98 10.49
C ARG A 116 5.77 -22.39 9.93
N ARG A 117 5.28 -23.57 10.32
CA ARG A 117 3.96 -24.07 9.90
C ARG A 117 2.80 -23.10 10.15
N GLN A 118 2.84 -22.37 11.27
CA GLN A 118 1.87 -21.32 11.60
C GLN A 118 1.86 -20.13 10.62
N ASP A 119 2.92 -19.98 9.83
CA ASP A 119 3.07 -18.94 8.80
C ASP A 119 2.77 -19.50 7.39
N ASN A 120 2.39 -20.79 7.29
CA ASN A 120 2.08 -21.49 6.04
C ASN A 120 0.63 -22.03 5.98
N VAL A 121 -0.28 -21.43 6.75
CA VAL A 121 -1.64 -21.96 7.01
C VAL A 121 -2.47 -22.14 5.73
N GLU A 122 -2.33 -21.24 4.75
CA GLU A 122 -3.18 -21.31 3.56
C GLU A 122 -2.78 -22.44 2.60
N ALA A 123 -1.48 -22.71 2.45
CA ALA A 123 -1.03 -23.84 1.66
C ALA A 123 -1.45 -25.17 2.30
N ASP A 124 -1.31 -25.29 3.63
CA ASP A 124 -1.79 -26.44 4.42
C ASP A 124 -3.31 -26.61 4.32
N ARG A 125 -4.07 -25.51 4.35
CA ARG A 125 -5.52 -25.54 4.14
C ARG A 125 -5.89 -26.13 2.78
N LEU A 126 -5.19 -25.73 1.71
CA LEU A 126 -5.45 -26.23 0.35
C LEU A 126 -5.12 -27.71 0.20
N VAL A 127 -4.04 -28.18 0.83
CA VAL A 127 -3.69 -29.61 0.90
C VAL A 127 -4.84 -30.40 1.55
N ASN A 128 -5.29 -29.95 2.72
CA ASN A 128 -6.36 -30.64 3.45
C ASN A 128 -7.68 -30.61 2.68
N GLN A 129 -8.04 -29.48 2.06
CA GLN A 129 -9.22 -29.37 1.22
C GLN A 129 -9.19 -30.33 0.02
N ALA A 130 -8.05 -30.45 -0.68
CA ALA A 130 -7.90 -31.39 -1.78
C ALA A 130 -8.03 -32.85 -1.30
N LEU A 131 -7.45 -33.18 -0.14
CA LEU A 131 -7.56 -34.51 0.47
C LEU A 131 -8.99 -34.86 0.88
N ASP A 132 -9.72 -33.90 1.44
CA ASP A 132 -11.11 -34.08 1.86
C ASP A 132 -12.07 -34.15 0.67
N ALA A 133 -11.86 -33.32 -0.35
CA ALA A 133 -12.69 -33.29 -1.54
C ALA A 133 -12.44 -34.49 -2.47
N GLY A 134 -11.24 -35.06 -2.45
CA GLY A 134 -10.85 -36.16 -3.34
C GLY A 134 -10.64 -35.75 -4.80
N HIS A 135 -10.64 -34.46 -5.09
CA HIS A 135 -10.32 -33.88 -6.40
C HIS A 135 -9.54 -32.57 -6.23
N ASP A 136 -8.91 -32.09 -7.31
CA ASP A 136 -8.22 -30.80 -7.31
C ASP A 136 -9.17 -29.67 -6.89
N VAL A 137 -8.68 -28.77 -6.04
CA VAL A 137 -9.37 -27.56 -5.64
C VAL A 137 -8.62 -26.36 -6.20
N GLU A 138 -9.33 -25.50 -6.90
CA GLU A 138 -8.79 -24.23 -7.38
C GLU A 138 -9.61 -23.10 -6.81
N THR A 139 -8.96 -22.24 -6.03
CA THR A 139 -9.55 -20.96 -5.66
C THR A 139 -9.16 -19.98 -6.75
N LYS A 140 -9.97 -19.91 -7.82
CA LYS A 140 -9.86 -18.81 -8.78
C LYS A 140 -10.22 -17.52 -8.06
N CYS A 141 -9.27 -16.60 -7.97
CA CYS A 141 -9.62 -15.23 -7.64
C CYS A 141 -10.46 -14.66 -8.79
N GLN A 142 -11.78 -14.62 -8.59
CA GLN A 142 -12.45 -13.36 -8.87
C GLN A 142 -11.77 -12.29 -8.00
N PRO A 143 -11.56 -11.05 -8.47
CA PRO A 143 -11.04 -9.97 -7.66
C PRO A 143 -12.07 -9.63 -6.57
N THR A 144 -12.11 -10.44 -5.53
CA THR A 144 -12.83 -10.17 -4.29
C THR A 144 -11.76 -9.98 -3.22
N ALA A 145 -10.99 -8.89 -3.36
CA ALA A 145 -10.65 -8.14 -2.17
C ALA A 145 -11.97 -8.03 -1.39
N ARG A 146 -12.03 -8.52 -0.14
CA ARG A 146 -13.05 -8.01 0.79
C ARG A 146 -12.95 -6.50 0.62
N LYS A 147 -13.94 -5.84 0.00
CA LYS A 147 -13.90 -4.38 -0.18
C LYS A 147 -13.75 -3.83 1.22
N LYS A 148 -12.52 -3.44 1.59
CA LYS A 148 -12.27 -2.76 2.86
C LYS A 148 -13.24 -1.59 2.84
N LYS A 149 -13.94 -1.35 3.96
CA LYS A 149 -14.86 -0.22 4.04
C LYS A 149 -14.09 1.03 3.60
N PRO A 150 -14.64 1.87 2.69
CA PRO A 150 -13.97 3.10 2.29
C PRO A 150 -13.59 3.92 3.52
N ILE A 151 -12.37 4.43 3.56
CA ILE A 151 -11.96 5.33 4.66
C ILE A 151 -12.66 6.68 4.53
N ARG A 152 -12.98 7.29 5.67
CA ARG A 152 -13.68 8.57 5.75
C ARG A 152 -12.70 9.73 5.79
N LEU A 153 -12.68 10.53 4.72
CA LEU A 153 -11.79 11.68 4.59
C LEU A 153 -12.43 12.96 5.14
N GLY A 154 -11.67 13.68 5.96
CA GLY A 154 -11.94 15.07 6.32
C GLY A 154 -11.04 15.99 5.50
N VAL A 155 -11.59 16.73 4.54
CA VAL A 155 -10.80 17.56 3.62
C VAL A 155 -10.76 19.01 4.12
N LEU A 156 -9.58 19.50 4.47
CA LEU A 156 -9.36 20.88 4.88
C LEU A 156 -8.89 21.72 3.69
N ILE A 157 -9.58 22.84 3.41
CA ILE A 157 -9.26 23.74 2.29
C ILE A 157 -9.19 25.22 2.68
N SER A 158 -8.40 26.01 1.95
CA SER A 158 -8.41 27.48 2.04
C SER A 158 -8.47 28.17 0.67
N GLY A 159 -8.59 27.42 -0.43
CA GLY A 159 -8.43 27.98 -1.78
C GLY A 159 -9.39 27.39 -2.82
N GLY A 160 -8.90 27.29 -4.07
CA GLY A 160 -9.68 26.88 -5.24
C GLY A 160 -10.11 25.40 -5.26
N GLY A 161 -9.63 24.57 -4.34
CA GLY A 161 -10.06 23.17 -4.18
C GLY A 161 -9.73 22.26 -5.36
N THR A 162 -8.63 22.51 -6.08
CA THR A 162 -8.17 21.62 -7.18
C THR A 162 -7.78 20.23 -6.65
N THR A 163 -7.09 20.16 -5.50
CA THR A 163 -6.80 18.91 -4.79
C THR A 163 -8.08 18.15 -4.41
N LEU A 164 -9.11 18.86 -3.90
CA LEU A 164 -10.42 18.27 -3.59
C LEU A 164 -11.06 17.67 -4.85
N THR A 165 -11.06 18.40 -5.97
CA THR A 165 -11.56 17.88 -7.25
C THR A 165 -10.83 16.62 -7.68
N ASN A 166 -9.49 16.61 -7.61
CA ASN A 166 -8.70 15.44 -7.97
C ASN A 166 -9.07 14.20 -7.13
N MET A 167 -9.24 14.37 -5.82
CA MET A 167 -9.65 13.28 -4.92
C MET A 167 -11.06 12.76 -5.25
N ILE A 168 -12.03 13.64 -5.48
CA ILE A 168 -13.40 13.27 -5.85
C ILE A 168 -13.40 12.43 -7.12
N GLU A 169 -12.63 12.82 -8.13
CA GLU A 169 -12.56 12.08 -9.39
C GLU A 169 -11.90 10.70 -9.23
N HIS A 170 -10.85 10.57 -8.41
CA HIS A 170 -10.25 9.26 -8.10
C HIS A 170 -11.23 8.33 -7.36
N ILE A 171 -12.03 8.88 -6.43
CA ILE A 171 -13.07 8.12 -5.71
C ILE A 171 -14.16 7.66 -6.68
N LYS A 172 -14.69 8.56 -7.51
CA LYS A 172 -15.73 8.22 -8.52
C LYS A 172 -15.27 7.15 -9.51
N GLN A 173 -14.00 7.18 -9.89
CA GLN A 173 -13.39 6.20 -10.79
C GLN A 173 -13.07 4.86 -10.10
N GLY A 174 -13.31 4.73 -8.80
CA GLY A 174 -12.96 3.53 -8.02
C GLY A 174 -11.46 3.31 -7.85
N LYS A 175 -10.64 4.35 -8.10
CA LYS A 175 -9.17 4.31 -7.98
C LYS A 175 -8.69 4.62 -6.56
N LEU A 176 -9.57 5.14 -5.71
CA LEU A 176 -9.29 5.43 -4.32
C LEU A 176 -10.42 4.89 -3.45
N ASN A 177 -10.11 3.95 -2.55
CA ASN A 177 -11.11 3.34 -1.68
C ASN A 177 -11.43 4.22 -0.46
N ALA A 178 -12.02 5.39 -0.72
CA ALA A 178 -12.32 6.41 0.26
C ALA A 178 -13.65 7.11 -0.03
N GLU A 179 -14.20 7.79 0.96
CA GLU A 179 -15.31 8.73 0.82
C GLU A 179 -14.97 10.07 1.48
N VAL A 180 -15.46 11.18 0.94
CA VAL A 180 -15.30 12.49 1.59
C VAL A 180 -16.46 12.71 2.55
N ALA A 181 -16.18 12.59 3.86
CA ALA A 181 -17.19 12.71 4.90
C ALA A 181 -17.52 14.17 5.23
N VAL A 182 -16.53 15.05 5.21
CA VAL A 182 -16.71 16.49 5.45
C VAL A 182 -15.63 17.31 4.75
N VAL A 183 -16.01 18.47 4.23
CA VAL A 183 -15.08 19.50 3.77
C VAL A 183 -15.11 20.66 4.76
N VAL A 184 -13.96 21.07 5.30
CA VAL A 184 -13.87 22.24 6.18
C VAL A 184 -13.05 23.32 5.50
N SER A 185 -13.63 24.51 5.34
CA SER A 185 -12.97 25.67 4.75
C SER A 185 -12.62 26.70 5.81
N SER A 186 -11.39 27.23 5.77
CA SER A 186 -11.00 28.37 6.60
C SER A 186 -11.47 29.73 6.05
N LEU A 187 -11.97 29.76 4.81
CA LEU A 187 -12.50 30.96 4.16
C LEU A 187 -13.96 30.75 3.73
N SER A 188 -14.81 31.74 4.00
CA SER A 188 -16.24 31.68 3.63
C SER A 188 -16.51 31.80 2.13
N LYS A 189 -15.50 32.18 1.33
CA LYS A 189 -15.60 32.38 -0.11
C LYS A 189 -14.56 31.56 -0.89
N ALA A 190 -14.02 30.49 -0.29
CA ALA A 190 -13.08 29.60 -0.98
C ALA A 190 -13.77 28.96 -2.21
N GLY A 191 -13.11 29.00 -3.38
CA GLY A 191 -13.65 28.38 -4.60
C GLY A 191 -13.93 26.88 -4.45
N GLY A 192 -13.20 26.20 -3.55
CA GLY A 192 -13.43 24.80 -3.21
C GLY A 192 -14.78 24.51 -2.55
N LEU A 193 -15.44 25.50 -1.92
CA LEU A 193 -16.77 25.32 -1.33
C LEU A 193 -17.85 25.04 -2.39
N ALA A 194 -17.82 25.78 -3.51
CA ALA A 194 -18.74 25.55 -4.61
C ALA A 194 -18.53 24.15 -5.22
N LYS A 195 -17.28 23.71 -5.37
CA LYS A 195 -16.93 22.38 -5.85
C LYS A 195 -17.43 21.27 -4.91
N ALA A 196 -17.26 21.44 -3.59
CA ALA A 196 -17.77 20.52 -2.58
C ALA A 196 -19.30 20.39 -2.68
N LYS A 197 -20.01 21.52 -2.71
CA LYS A 197 -21.46 21.56 -2.85
C LYS A 197 -21.95 20.90 -4.14
N ASN A 198 -21.31 21.18 -5.27
CA ASN A 198 -21.65 20.58 -6.57
C ASN A 198 -21.43 19.07 -6.60
N ALA A 199 -20.52 18.56 -5.77
CA ALA A 199 -20.29 17.13 -5.57
C ALA A 199 -21.19 16.49 -4.50
N GLY A 200 -22.14 17.25 -3.92
CA GLY A 200 -23.05 16.76 -2.88
C GLY A 200 -22.41 16.58 -1.51
N LEU A 201 -21.25 17.21 -1.26
CA LEU A 201 -20.50 17.06 -0.01
C LEU A 201 -20.94 18.07 1.05
N ASP A 202 -20.94 17.66 2.32
CA ASP A 202 -21.14 18.55 3.45
C ASP A 202 -19.91 19.47 3.62
N ALA A 203 -20.15 20.77 3.57
CA ALA A 203 -19.12 21.79 3.61
C ALA A 203 -19.34 22.73 4.80
N LYS A 204 -18.38 22.75 5.72
CA LYS A 204 -18.36 23.58 6.92
C LYS A 204 -17.40 24.75 6.73
N ILE A 205 -17.79 25.91 7.26
CA ILE A 205 -16.92 27.09 7.27
C ILE A 205 -16.48 27.31 8.71
N VAL A 206 -15.16 27.25 8.94
CA VAL A 206 -14.54 27.46 10.26
C VAL A 206 -13.39 28.44 10.06
N ARG A 207 -13.64 29.74 10.26
CA ARG A 207 -12.63 30.77 9.98
C ARG A 207 -11.82 31.08 11.24
N LYS A 208 -10.50 31.15 11.11
CA LYS A 208 -9.59 31.44 12.24
C LYS A 208 -9.98 32.73 12.99
N LYS A 209 -10.41 33.76 12.26
CA LYS A 209 -10.80 35.06 12.82
C LYS A 209 -12.05 35.05 13.72
N ASP A 210 -12.84 33.98 13.67
CA ASP A 210 -14.07 33.86 14.45
C ASP A 210 -13.79 33.30 15.87
N TYR A 211 -12.52 33.02 16.19
CA TYR A 211 -12.10 32.43 17.46
C TYR A 211 -11.04 33.32 18.12
N ALA A 212 -11.07 33.37 19.46
CA ALA A 212 -10.15 34.20 20.23
C ALA A 212 -8.69 33.74 20.15
N ASP A 213 -8.49 32.43 20.01
CA ASP A 213 -7.17 31.80 20.04
C ASP A 213 -7.11 30.54 19.15
N ILE A 214 -5.90 30.01 18.99
CA ILE A 214 -5.67 28.79 18.20
C ILE A 214 -6.30 27.55 18.83
N ASP A 215 -6.45 27.48 20.15
CA ASP A 215 -6.99 26.32 20.85
C ASP A 215 -8.49 26.16 20.57
N GLN A 216 -9.25 27.25 20.67
CA GLN A 216 -10.68 27.28 20.33
C GLN A 216 -10.92 27.00 18.84
N PHE A 217 -10.10 27.59 17.97
CA PHE A 217 -10.14 27.31 16.53
C PHE A 217 -9.88 25.82 16.23
N SER A 218 -8.87 25.22 16.87
CA SER A 218 -8.51 23.82 16.66
C SER A 218 -9.56 22.86 17.21
N LYS A 219 -10.13 23.15 18.41
CA LYS A 219 -11.24 22.39 18.98
C LYS A 219 -12.47 22.40 18.09
N ARG A 220 -12.75 23.52 17.41
CA ARG A 220 -13.87 23.58 16.46
C ARG A 220 -13.64 22.66 15.26
N ILE A 221 -12.45 22.69 14.69
CA ILE A 221 -12.09 21.80 13.57
C ILE A 221 -12.22 20.34 14.01
N GLU A 222 -11.66 20.00 15.17
CA GLU A 222 -11.77 18.66 15.74
C GLU A 222 -13.23 18.23 15.89
N ALA A 223 -14.10 19.10 16.42
CA ALA A 223 -15.52 18.79 16.59
C ALA A 223 -16.21 18.43 15.26
N GLU A 224 -15.90 19.12 14.16
CA GLU A 224 -16.43 18.78 12.83
C GLU A 224 -15.91 17.44 12.32
N LEU A 225 -14.60 17.18 12.49
CA LEU A 225 -13.98 15.93 12.04
C LEU A 225 -14.51 14.72 12.82
N VAL A 226 -14.73 14.89 14.13
CA VAL A 226 -15.28 13.84 15.02
C VAL A 226 -16.75 13.59 14.71
N ALA A 227 -17.56 14.65 14.53
CA ALA A 227 -18.97 14.50 14.16
C ALA A 227 -19.15 13.78 12.82
N ALA A 228 -18.21 13.96 11.90
CA ALA A 228 -18.19 13.28 10.61
C ALA A 228 -17.53 11.90 10.63
N ASP A 229 -17.08 11.39 11.79
CA ASP A 229 -16.39 10.10 11.93
C ASP A 229 -15.20 9.96 10.96
N VAL A 230 -14.32 10.98 10.91
CA VAL A 230 -13.18 11.03 9.99
C VAL A 230 -12.06 10.08 10.43
N ASP A 231 -11.60 9.24 9.51
CA ASP A 231 -10.47 8.32 9.66
C ASP A 231 -9.11 9.01 9.38
N LEU A 232 -9.09 9.85 8.34
CA LEU A 232 -7.91 10.55 7.82
C LEU A 232 -8.26 11.98 7.42
N VAL A 233 -7.50 12.95 7.93
CA VAL A 233 -7.59 14.35 7.53
C VAL A 233 -6.61 14.62 6.40
N VAL A 234 -7.06 15.31 5.35
CA VAL A 234 -6.24 15.70 4.20
C VAL A 234 -6.30 17.21 3.98
N GLN A 235 -5.15 17.86 3.97
CA GLN A 235 -4.99 19.30 3.77
C GLN A 235 -4.76 19.60 2.28
N GLY A 236 -5.81 20.06 1.60
CA GLY A 236 -5.78 20.47 0.19
C GLY A 236 -5.68 21.98 0.05
N GLY A 237 -4.46 22.53 0.16
CA GLY A 237 -4.23 23.97 0.15
C GLY A 237 -4.79 24.65 1.39
N TRP A 238 -4.61 24.03 2.56
CA TRP A 238 -4.97 24.58 3.86
C TRP A 238 -3.89 25.54 4.36
N LEU A 239 -4.26 26.78 4.69
CA LEU A 239 -3.29 27.85 4.96
C LEU A 239 -3.23 28.28 6.44
N CYS A 240 -3.94 27.60 7.33
CA CYS A 240 -4.04 27.99 8.74
C CYS A 240 -3.33 26.99 9.66
N LEU A 241 -2.50 27.47 10.60
CA LEU A 241 -2.06 26.59 11.68
C LEU A 241 -3.27 26.22 12.55
N TRP A 242 -3.40 24.93 12.84
CA TRP A 242 -4.28 24.39 13.87
C TRP A 242 -3.50 23.34 14.67
N LYS A 243 -3.82 23.18 15.93
CA LYS A 243 -3.22 22.16 16.80
C LYS A 243 -3.88 20.83 16.49
N ILE A 244 -3.11 19.89 15.97
CA ILE A 244 -3.57 18.54 15.67
C ILE A 244 -3.75 17.80 17.02
N PRO A 245 -4.98 17.34 17.35
CA PRO A 245 -5.22 16.62 18.58
C PRO A 245 -4.58 15.23 18.52
N SER A 246 -4.27 14.64 19.68
CA SER A 246 -3.58 13.35 19.80
C SER A 246 -4.26 12.23 19.03
N ARG A 247 -5.59 12.22 18.96
CA ARG A 247 -6.38 11.22 18.22
C ARG A 247 -6.10 11.20 16.72
N TYR A 248 -5.62 12.32 16.16
CA TYR A 248 -5.25 12.45 14.75
C TYR A 248 -3.73 12.42 14.54
N LYS A 249 -2.94 12.02 15.54
CA LYS A 249 -1.50 11.76 15.37
C LYS A 249 -1.31 10.74 14.25
N ASN A 250 -0.45 11.06 13.27
CA ASN A 250 -0.24 10.25 12.05
C ASN A 250 -1.52 9.96 11.26
N ARG A 251 -2.53 10.83 11.36
CA ARG A 251 -3.81 10.76 10.62
C ARG A 251 -4.22 12.12 10.06
N VAL A 252 -3.24 12.99 9.87
CA VAL A 252 -3.37 14.24 9.10
C VAL A 252 -2.27 14.22 8.06
N MET A 253 -2.61 14.37 6.79
CA MET A 253 -1.64 14.50 5.71
C MET A 253 -1.74 15.88 5.09
N ASN A 254 -0.60 16.38 4.61
CA ASN A 254 -0.52 17.55 3.74
C ASN A 254 0.28 17.21 2.50
N ILE A 255 0.02 17.96 1.42
CA ILE A 255 0.86 17.96 0.24
C ILE A 255 1.56 19.32 0.11
N HIS A 256 2.87 19.26 -0.06
CA HIS A 256 3.73 20.43 -0.18
C HIS A 256 4.37 20.49 -1.57
N PRO A 257 4.36 21.63 -2.29
CA PRO A 257 4.85 21.75 -3.67
C PRO A 257 6.39 21.85 -3.78
N ALA A 258 7.12 21.09 -2.96
CA ALA A 258 8.56 20.89 -3.08
C ALA A 258 8.98 19.50 -2.56
N LEU A 259 10.22 19.12 -2.86
CA LEU A 259 10.89 17.95 -2.27
C LEU A 259 11.42 18.30 -0.88
N LEU A 260 10.58 18.10 0.15
CA LEU A 260 10.97 18.32 1.55
C LEU A 260 12.22 17.49 1.91
N PRO A 261 13.11 18.02 2.78
CA PRO A 261 12.95 19.24 3.58
C PRO A 261 13.22 20.56 2.83
N SER A 262 13.57 20.51 1.54
CA SER A 262 13.85 21.71 0.75
C SER A 262 12.60 22.55 0.53
N PHE A 263 12.76 23.87 0.61
CA PHE A 263 11.70 24.85 0.39
C PHE A 263 10.42 24.58 1.19
N GLY A 264 10.55 24.01 2.39
CA GLY A 264 9.45 23.85 3.35
C GLY A 264 9.51 24.87 4.49
N GLY A 265 8.48 24.87 5.32
CA GLY A 265 8.38 25.69 6.53
C GLY A 265 7.60 26.98 6.34
N ARG A 266 7.65 27.83 7.35
CA ARG A 266 6.83 29.05 7.40
C ARG A 266 7.12 29.98 6.21
N GLY A 267 6.08 30.35 5.48
CA GLY A 267 6.16 31.25 4.32
C GLY A 267 6.33 30.56 2.97
N MET A 268 6.69 29.27 2.99
CA MET A 268 6.78 28.43 1.80
C MET A 268 5.43 27.80 1.50
N TRP A 269 4.55 28.51 0.81
CA TRP A 269 3.26 27.97 0.38
C TRP A 269 2.88 28.54 -0.98
N GLY A 270 2.12 27.76 -1.77
CA GLY A 270 1.66 28.16 -3.09
C GLY A 270 2.80 28.68 -3.97
N HIS A 271 2.58 29.84 -4.60
CA HIS A 271 3.49 30.41 -5.59
C HIS A 271 4.89 30.71 -5.06
N HIS A 272 5.02 31.08 -3.78
CA HIS A 272 6.32 31.41 -3.17
C HIS A 272 7.32 30.26 -3.24
N VAL A 273 6.83 29.01 -3.23
CA VAL A 273 7.69 27.83 -3.33
C VAL A 273 8.33 27.75 -4.71
N HIS A 274 7.53 27.92 -5.77
CA HIS A 274 8.02 27.85 -7.15
C HIS A 274 8.96 29.01 -7.47
N GLU A 275 8.65 30.22 -7.00
CA GLU A 275 9.56 31.37 -7.07
C GLU A 275 10.91 31.08 -6.40
N ALA A 276 10.90 30.50 -5.19
CA ALA A 276 12.11 30.18 -4.46
C ALA A 276 12.94 29.09 -5.15
N VAL A 277 12.29 28.05 -5.69
CA VAL A 277 12.94 26.97 -6.47
C VAL A 277 13.64 27.53 -7.70
N LEU A 278 12.96 28.37 -8.48
CA LEU A 278 13.53 28.98 -9.68
C LEU A 278 14.65 29.97 -9.34
N LYS A 279 14.46 30.80 -8.32
CA LYS A 279 15.48 31.75 -7.83
C LYS A 279 16.75 31.04 -7.36
N ALA A 280 16.63 29.84 -6.80
CA ALA A 280 17.76 29.02 -6.39
C ALA A 280 18.47 28.32 -7.57
N GLY A 281 17.92 28.41 -8.79
CA GLY A 281 18.49 27.77 -9.98
C GLY A 281 18.34 26.24 -9.99
N CYS A 282 17.40 25.70 -9.22
CA CYS A 282 17.15 24.27 -9.16
C CYS A 282 16.79 23.70 -10.55
N LYS A 283 17.28 22.49 -10.84
CA LYS A 283 16.95 21.74 -12.07
C LYS A 283 15.90 20.65 -11.84
N ILE A 284 15.63 20.35 -10.57
CA ILE A 284 14.60 19.42 -10.14
C ILE A 284 13.75 20.10 -9.07
N SER A 285 12.44 19.95 -9.22
CA SER A 285 11.41 20.29 -8.25
C SER A 285 10.54 19.07 -8.00
N GLY A 286 9.39 19.23 -7.35
CA GLY A 286 8.47 18.13 -7.09
C GLY A 286 7.45 18.46 -6.03
N CYS A 287 6.80 17.43 -5.52
CA CYS A 287 5.89 17.53 -4.39
C CYS A 287 6.18 16.45 -3.34
N THR A 288 5.82 16.74 -2.10
CA THR A 288 5.93 15.81 -0.98
C THR A 288 4.60 15.67 -0.26
N VAL A 289 4.12 14.43 -0.09
CA VAL A 289 3.06 14.11 0.85
C VAL A 289 3.69 13.63 2.14
N HIS A 290 3.29 14.21 3.25
CA HIS A 290 3.81 13.88 4.57
C HIS A 290 2.70 13.89 5.62
N PHE A 291 2.91 13.20 6.74
CA PHE A 291 2.06 13.39 7.90
C PHE A 291 2.30 14.78 8.49
N CYS A 292 1.25 15.45 8.96
CA CYS A 292 1.38 16.73 9.62
C CYS A 292 1.72 16.54 11.10
N THR A 293 2.58 17.42 11.61
CA THR A 293 2.78 17.64 13.04
C THR A 293 2.32 19.06 13.38
N ASN A 294 2.54 19.50 14.62
CA ASN A 294 2.31 20.91 15.00
C ASN A 294 3.44 21.85 14.54
N GLU A 295 4.40 21.34 13.75
CA GLU A 295 5.47 22.08 13.12
C GLU A 295 5.33 22.02 11.59
N TYR A 296 5.51 23.16 10.92
CA TYR A 296 5.34 23.26 9.47
C TYR A 296 6.31 22.36 8.73
N ASP A 297 5.78 21.44 7.92
CA ASP A 297 6.53 20.61 6.97
C ASP A 297 7.68 19.80 7.58
N LYS A 298 7.53 19.43 8.87
CA LYS A 298 8.52 18.64 9.63
C LYS A 298 8.07 17.22 9.94
N GLY A 299 6.92 16.79 9.44
CA GLY A 299 6.42 15.46 9.73
C GLY A 299 6.99 14.37 8.81
N PRO A 300 6.76 13.09 9.16
CA PRO A 300 7.25 11.94 8.39
C PRO A 300 6.79 11.97 6.93
N ILE A 301 7.74 11.88 6.00
CA ILE A 301 7.51 11.87 4.54
C ILE A 301 6.95 10.52 4.11
N ILE A 302 5.88 10.53 3.32
CA ILE A 302 5.17 9.32 2.84
C ILE A 302 5.47 9.06 1.37
N VAL A 303 5.25 10.05 0.52
CA VAL A 303 5.46 9.96 -0.94
C VAL A 303 6.14 11.24 -1.41
N GLN A 304 7.14 11.09 -2.28
CA GLN A 304 7.71 12.19 -3.04
C GLN A 304 7.65 11.88 -4.52
N ARG A 305 7.39 12.91 -5.33
CA ARG A 305 7.45 12.82 -6.79
C ARG A 305 8.22 14.02 -7.31
N ALA A 306 9.19 13.76 -8.19
CA ALA A 306 10.04 14.78 -8.78
C ALA A 306 9.55 15.18 -10.18
N CYS A 307 9.87 16.40 -10.58
CA CYS A 307 9.73 16.87 -11.95
C CYS A 307 10.87 17.83 -12.30
N GLU A 308 11.11 18.02 -13.60
CA GLU A 308 12.11 18.95 -14.09
C GLU A 308 11.69 20.41 -13.80
N ALA A 309 12.66 21.23 -13.35
CA ALA A 309 12.57 22.68 -13.35
C ALA A 309 13.41 23.21 -14.53
N ARG A 310 12.71 23.71 -15.55
CA ARG A 310 13.30 24.12 -16.84
C ARG A 310 13.86 25.53 -16.73
N SER A 311 14.81 25.84 -17.62
CA SER A 311 15.50 27.13 -17.60
C SER A 311 14.61 28.30 -18.05
N ASP A 312 13.53 28.02 -18.76
CA ASP A 312 12.53 28.98 -19.24
C ASP A 312 11.22 28.96 -18.42
N ASP A 313 11.18 28.20 -17.32
CA ASP A 313 9.99 28.15 -16.47
C ASP A 313 9.71 29.52 -15.83
N THR A 314 8.45 29.94 -15.91
CA THR A 314 7.88 30.86 -14.93
C THR A 314 7.41 30.08 -13.70
N PRO A 315 7.25 30.74 -12.54
CA PRO A 315 6.65 30.12 -11.37
C PRO A 315 5.30 29.44 -11.63
N ASP A 316 4.46 29.97 -12.53
CA ASP A 316 3.18 29.35 -12.91
C ASP A 316 3.36 28.07 -13.74
N THR A 317 4.27 28.07 -14.71
CA THR A 317 4.55 26.88 -15.52
C THR A 317 5.18 25.75 -14.70
N LEU A 318 6.04 26.09 -13.74
CA LEU A 318 6.57 25.12 -12.77
C LEU A 318 5.46 24.63 -11.83
N ALA A 319 4.59 25.52 -11.35
CA ALA A 319 3.46 25.16 -10.49
C ALA A 319 2.52 24.15 -11.17
N ALA A 320 2.20 24.37 -12.46
CA ALA A 320 1.38 23.44 -13.23
C ALA A 320 2.02 22.04 -13.31
N ARG A 321 3.33 21.96 -13.57
CA ARG A 321 4.06 20.69 -13.65
C ARG A 321 4.18 19.99 -12.30
N VAL A 322 4.41 20.74 -11.22
CA VAL A 322 4.38 20.20 -9.85
C VAL A 322 2.98 19.70 -9.51
N PHE A 323 1.93 20.43 -9.89
CA PHE A 323 0.54 20.03 -9.64
C PHE A 323 0.16 18.72 -10.35
N GLU A 324 0.69 18.44 -11.55
CA GLU A 324 0.53 17.11 -12.19
C GLU A 324 1.08 15.98 -11.30
N GLN A 325 2.22 16.22 -10.63
CA GLN A 325 2.78 15.26 -9.68
C GLN A 325 1.94 15.19 -8.40
N GLU A 326 1.40 16.30 -7.92
CA GLU A 326 0.51 16.33 -6.76
C GLU A 326 -0.75 15.49 -6.97
N CYS A 327 -1.33 15.59 -8.17
CA CYS A 327 -2.50 14.81 -8.58
C CYS A 327 -2.27 13.30 -8.50
N MET A 328 -1.02 12.84 -8.59
CA MET A 328 -0.65 11.42 -8.45
C MET A 328 -0.21 11.08 -7.03
N ALA A 329 0.62 11.94 -6.42
CA ALA A 329 1.24 11.68 -5.13
C ALA A 329 0.21 11.61 -3.99
N TYR A 330 -0.77 12.53 -3.98
CA TYR A 330 -1.70 12.59 -2.86
C TYR A 330 -2.64 11.38 -2.82
N PRO A 331 -3.32 11.00 -3.91
CA PRO A 331 -4.13 9.78 -3.91
C PRO A 331 -3.32 8.53 -3.58
N GLN A 332 -2.06 8.43 -4.06
CA GLN A 332 -1.17 7.32 -3.71
C GLN A 332 -0.95 7.20 -2.19
N ALA A 333 -0.65 8.32 -1.52
CA ALA A 333 -0.44 8.33 -0.07
C ALA A 333 -1.72 7.98 0.71
N ILE A 334 -2.88 8.44 0.25
CA ILE A 334 -4.19 8.11 0.86
C ILE A 334 -4.48 6.62 0.69
N GLU A 335 -4.20 6.04 -0.48
CA GLU A 335 -4.40 4.60 -0.71
C GLU A 335 -3.49 3.76 0.18
N LEU A 336 -2.21 4.13 0.35
CA LEU A 336 -1.31 3.45 1.29
C LEU A 336 -1.84 3.47 2.73
N PHE A 337 -2.52 4.55 3.13
CA PHE A 337 -3.19 4.63 4.42
C PHE A 337 -4.43 3.73 4.47
N ALA A 338 -5.29 3.77 3.44
CA ALA A 338 -6.49 2.94 3.33
C ALA A 338 -6.16 1.44 3.34
N GLU A 339 -5.02 1.06 2.74
CA GLU A 339 -4.51 -0.30 2.71
C GLU A 339 -3.92 -0.74 4.06
N GLY A 340 -3.70 0.18 5.01
CA GLY A 340 -3.07 -0.10 6.30
C GLY A 340 -1.57 -0.38 6.18
N ARG A 341 -0.91 0.15 5.15
CA ARG A 341 0.50 -0.10 4.85
C ARG A 341 1.44 0.94 5.45
N LEU A 342 0.92 2.03 6.01
CA LEU A 342 1.73 3.06 6.63
C LEU A 342 1.90 2.81 8.12
N SER A 343 3.15 2.83 8.58
CA SER A 343 3.50 2.94 10.01
C SER A 343 4.57 4.02 10.18
N VAL A 344 4.70 4.60 11.38
CA VAL A 344 5.76 5.58 11.66
C VAL A 344 6.70 4.99 12.71
N ARG A 345 8.00 4.92 12.38
CA ARG A 345 9.06 4.42 13.27
C ARG A 345 10.17 5.45 13.34
N ASN A 346 10.52 5.89 14.55
CA ASN A 346 11.58 6.89 14.76
C ASN A 346 11.42 8.16 13.89
N GLY A 347 10.18 8.64 13.73
CA GLY A 347 9.88 9.82 12.90
C GLY A 347 9.90 9.58 11.39
N ILE A 348 10.07 8.34 10.94
CA ILE A 348 10.10 7.95 9.52
C ILE A 348 8.84 7.16 9.20
N ALA A 349 8.13 7.53 8.13
CA ALA A 349 7.03 6.73 7.61
C ALA A 349 7.60 5.53 6.84
N VAL A 350 7.17 4.34 7.22
CA VAL A 350 7.58 3.06 6.63
C VAL A 350 6.37 2.46 5.93
N ILE A 351 6.56 2.14 4.65
CA ILE A 351 5.57 1.45 3.84
C ILE A 351 5.79 -0.06 4.02
N GLY A 352 4.89 -0.70 4.76
CA GLY A 352 4.87 -2.14 4.96
C GLY A 352 4.19 -2.89 3.81
N TYR A 353 4.36 -4.20 3.81
CA TYR A 353 3.49 -5.12 3.08
C TYR A 353 2.13 -5.18 3.79
N PRO A 354 1.01 -5.36 3.07
CA PRO A 354 -0.30 -5.36 3.70
C PRO A 354 -0.41 -6.50 4.72
N ASN A 355 -0.45 -6.14 6.00
CA ASN A 355 -0.69 -7.10 7.07
C ASN A 355 -2.17 -7.46 7.07
N ALA A 356 -2.45 -8.77 6.93
CA ALA A 356 -3.74 -9.32 7.30
C ALA A 356 -3.92 -9.18 8.83
N GLY A 357 -4.52 -8.07 9.28
CA GLY A 357 -5.21 -8.02 10.56
C GLY A 357 -4.51 -7.43 11.78
N SER A 358 -3.45 -6.62 11.65
CA SER A 358 -2.92 -5.83 12.79
C SER A 358 -3.22 -4.34 12.63
N SER A 359 -3.64 -3.70 13.73
CA SER A 359 -3.83 -2.24 13.82
C SER A 359 -2.55 -1.52 13.40
N PRO A 360 -2.62 -0.46 12.57
CA PRO A 360 -1.43 0.20 11.98
C PRO A 360 -0.58 1.00 12.99
N PHE A 361 -0.96 1.03 14.27
CA PHE A 361 -0.22 1.73 15.32
C PHE A 361 -0.06 0.81 16.53
N ILE A 362 1.11 0.19 16.65
CA ILE A 362 1.61 -0.36 17.92
C ILE A 362 2.61 0.66 18.43
N ASP A 363 2.27 1.29 19.56
CA ASP A 363 3.13 2.22 20.29
C ASP A 363 4.40 1.51 20.80
N SER A 364 5.53 2.20 20.66
CA SER A 364 6.70 2.10 21.54
C SER A 364 7.18 3.50 21.84
#